data_AF-A0A7J4U4M6-F1
#
_entry.id   AF-A0A7J4U4M6-F1
#
_cell.length_a   1.000
_cell.length_b   1.000
_cell.length_c   1.000
_cell.angle_alpha   90.00
_cell.angle_beta   90.00
_cell.angle_gamma   90.00
#
_symmetry.space_group_name_H-M   'P 1'
#
loop_
_entity.id
_entity.type
_entity.pdbx_description
1 polymer ?
#
loop_
_entity_poly.entity_id
_entity_poly.type
_entity_poly.pdbx_seq_one_letter_code
_entity_poly.pdbx_strand_id
1 'polypeptide(L)'
;LAITEVGPFRSSVESYTLQNGSTYPVLYLKESFHVDARLLQANGATVGGKCLNIYLDPEDTVRPISTVRTSDLDGTIEWFSGDPDQNPSLKGVETTGGKLENFRTLRVAFEPDRNVPGGCDKDISNVLNGSYMDMTVLVRSRIDLQVLESWSRVGDNGADEGDEIYG
;
A
#
# COMPACT_ATOMS: atom_id res chain seq x y z
N LEU A 1 -15.75 -1.38 -9.35
CA LEU A 1 -14.30 -1.08 -9.23
C LEU A 1 -13.53 -2.40 -9.20
N ALA A 2 -12.38 -2.48 -9.86
CA ALA A 2 -11.53 -3.66 -9.86
C ALA A 2 -10.06 -3.27 -9.82
N ILE A 3 -9.32 -3.71 -8.80
CA ILE A 3 -7.84 -3.66 -8.76
C ILE A 3 -7.33 -4.79 -9.64
N THR A 4 -6.46 -4.47 -10.59
CA THR A 4 -5.92 -5.41 -11.58
C THR A 4 -4.49 -5.81 -11.30
N GLU A 5 -3.68 -4.89 -10.78
CA GLU A 5 -2.28 -5.15 -10.44
C GLU A 5 -1.86 -4.31 -9.23
N VAL A 6 -1.02 -4.90 -8.39
CA VAL A 6 -0.30 -4.22 -7.31
C VAL A 6 1.07 -4.85 -7.25
N GLY A 7 2.11 -4.04 -7.18
CA GLY A 7 3.46 -4.55 -7.08
C GLY A 7 4.48 -3.51 -6.62
N PRO A 8 5.68 -3.95 -6.21
CA PRO A 8 6.72 -3.05 -5.79
C PRO A 8 7.28 -2.27 -6.99
N PHE A 9 7.82 -1.09 -6.71
CA PHE A 9 8.39 -0.19 -7.73
C PHE A 9 7.39 0.12 -8.85
N ARG A 10 7.88 0.58 -10.00
CA ARG A 10 7.02 1.11 -11.07
C ARG A 10 6.25 0.06 -11.86
N SER A 11 6.84 -1.12 -12.05
CA SER A 11 6.29 -2.15 -12.94
C SER A 11 6.78 -3.54 -12.59
N SER A 12 7.23 -3.76 -11.35
CA SER A 12 7.64 -5.08 -10.88
C SER A 12 6.47 -5.71 -10.15
N VAL A 13 6.21 -6.98 -10.41
CA VAL A 13 5.20 -7.75 -9.69
C VAL A 13 5.91 -8.80 -8.87
N GLU A 14 5.62 -8.84 -7.58
CA GLU A 14 6.13 -9.86 -6.67
C GLU A 14 4.96 -10.40 -5.86
N SER A 15 4.96 -11.71 -5.62
CA SER A 15 3.89 -12.36 -4.86
C SER A 15 4.44 -13.41 -3.90
N TYR A 16 3.69 -13.63 -2.82
CA TYR A 16 3.99 -14.63 -1.80
C TYR A 16 2.82 -15.59 -1.67
N THR A 17 3.11 -16.90 -1.79
CA THR A 17 2.12 -17.96 -1.67
C THR A 17 2.24 -18.65 -0.32
N LEU A 18 1.15 -18.63 0.45
CA LEU A 18 1.03 -19.37 1.71
C LEU A 18 0.93 -20.88 1.44
N GLN A 19 1.18 -21.69 2.48
CA GLN A 19 1.05 -23.16 2.41
C GLN A 19 -0.37 -23.62 2.04
N ASN A 20 -1.39 -22.80 2.30
CA ASN A 20 -2.78 -23.07 1.91
C ASN A 20 -3.09 -22.75 0.43
N GLY A 21 -2.09 -22.31 -0.35
CA GLY A 21 -2.22 -21.95 -1.76
C GLY A 21 -2.70 -20.52 -2.05
N SER A 22 -3.01 -19.71 -1.03
CA SER A 22 -3.37 -18.30 -1.22
C SER A 22 -2.14 -17.47 -1.58
N THR A 23 -2.27 -16.61 -2.59
CA THR A 23 -1.19 -15.76 -3.11
C THR A 23 -1.51 -14.28 -2.87
N TYR A 24 -0.53 -13.53 -2.38
CA TYR A 24 -0.67 -12.11 -2.08
C TYR A 24 0.43 -11.30 -2.75
N PRO A 25 0.14 -10.10 -3.29
CA PRO A 25 1.17 -9.19 -3.75
C PRO A 25 2.10 -8.80 -2.59
N VAL A 26 3.40 -8.70 -2.87
CA VAL A 26 4.41 -8.28 -1.91
C VAL A 26 4.75 -6.81 -2.16
N LEU A 27 4.75 -6.02 -1.09
CA LEU A 27 5.28 -4.66 -1.12
C LEU A 27 6.39 -4.51 -0.07
N TYR A 28 7.22 -3.49 -0.20
CA TYR A 28 8.33 -3.25 0.71
C TYR A 28 8.11 -1.99 1.54
N LEU A 29 8.27 -2.11 2.85
CA LEU A 29 8.14 -0.98 3.77
C LEU A 29 9.17 0.11 3.39
N LYS A 30 8.71 1.37 3.36
CA LYS A 30 9.47 2.56 2.93
C LYS A 30 9.91 2.58 1.46
N GLU A 31 9.44 1.65 0.64
CA GLU A 31 9.73 1.62 -0.79
C GLU A 31 8.52 2.04 -1.62
N SER A 32 8.79 2.49 -2.85
CA SER A 32 7.75 2.79 -3.83
C SER A 32 7.03 1.52 -4.30
N PHE A 33 5.78 1.66 -4.68
CA PHE A 33 4.90 0.66 -5.29
C PHE A 33 3.96 1.30 -6.31
N HIS A 34 3.30 0.47 -7.11
CA HIS A 34 2.26 0.89 -8.05
C HIS A 34 0.94 0.15 -7.80
N VAL A 35 -0.13 0.73 -8.33
CA VAL A 35 -1.49 0.21 -8.28
C VAL A 35 -2.17 0.47 -9.61
N ASP A 36 -2.63 -0.59 -10.25
CA ASP A 36 -3.45 -0.52 -11.45
C ASP A 36 -4.85 -0.99 -11.11
N ALA A 37 -5.84 -0.26 -11.60
CA ALA A 37 -7.24 -0.57 -11.38
C ALA A 37 -8.11 -0.02 -12.49
N ARG A 38 -9.40 -0.36 -12.46
CA ARG A 38 -10.41 0.18 -13.38
C ARG A 38 -11.75 0.37 -12.71
N LEU A 39 -12.42 1.46 -13.05
CA LEU A 39 -13.78 1.72 -12.62
C LEU A 39 -14.76 1.23 -13.70
N LEU A 40 -15.64 0.34 -13.27
CA LEU A 40 -16.68 -0.27 -14.11
C LEU A 40 -18.04 -0.02 -13.46
N GLN A 41 -19.05 0.22 -14.29
CA GLN A 41 -20.46 0.19 -13.90
C GLN A 41 -20.94 -1.26 -13.71
N ALA A 42 -22.12 -1.43 -13.12
CA ALA A 42 -22.73 -2.75 -12.90
C ALA A 42 -22.97 -3.55 -14.19
N ASN A 43 -23.15 -2.88 -15.34
CA ASN A 43 -23.30 -3.50 -16.65
C ASN A 43 -21.96 -3.81 -17.35
N GLY A 44 -20.81 -3.57 -16.68
CA GLY A 44 -19.47 -3.77 -17.23
C GLY A 44 -18.94 -2.61 -18.09
N ALA A 45 -19.71 -1.53 -18.28
CA ALA A 45 -19.22 -0.35 -18.99
C ALA A 45 -18.11 0.36 -18.20
N THR A 46 -17.12 0.88 -18.90
CA THR A 46 -16.00 1.64 -18.31
C THR A 46 -16.45 3.04 -17.88
N VAL A 47 -15.82 3.56 -16.84
CA VAL A 47 -16.14 4.89 -16.30
C VAL A 47 -14.87 5.75 -16.23
N GLY A 48 -14.77 6.67 -17.17
CA GLY A 48 -13.67 7.65 -17.26
C GLY A 48 -13.93 8.95 -16.50
N GLY A 49 -12.85 9.69 -16.26
CA GLY A 49 -12.88 11.05 -15.71
C GLY A 49 -13.34 11.13 -14.26
N LYS A 50 -13.24 10.03 -13.50
CA LYS A 50 -13.67 9.95 -12.10
C LYS A 50 -12.46 9.95 -11.17
N CYS A 51 -12.57 10.65 -10.05
CA CYS A 51 -11.53 10.69 -9.04
C CYS A 51 -11.65 9.48 -8.11
N LEU A 52 -10.56 8.77 -7.91
CA LEU A 52 -10.42 7.64 -6.99
C LEU A 52 -9.43 7.99 -5.89
N ASN A 53 -9.71 7.52 -4.68
CA ASN A 53 -8.82 7.58 -3.54
C ASN A 53 -8.10 6.24 -3.38
N ILE A 54 -6.81 6.28 -3.08
CA ILE A 54 -6.00 5.11 -2.72
C ILE A 54 -5.69 5.20 -1.23
N TYR A 55 -5.92 4.13 -0.49
CA TYR A 55 -5.65 4.03 0.94
C TYR A 55 -4.77 2.82 1.24
N LEU A 56 -4.00 2.93 2.31
CA LEU A 56 -3.30 1.82 2.94
C LEU A 56 -3.72 1.74 4.40
N ASP A 57 -4.36 0.63 4.78
CA ASP A 57 -5.08 0.40 6.03
C ASP A 57 -6.19 1.43 6.31
N PRO A 58 -7.26 1.45 5.49
CA PRO A 58 -8.33 2.43 5.61
C PRO A 58 -9.08 2.40 6.96
N GLU A 59 -8.97 1.31 7.71
CA GLU A 59 -9.55 1.18 9.05
C GLU A 59 -8.74 1.92 10.13
N ASP A 60 -7.44 2.15 9.91
CA ASP A 60 -6.56 2.87 10.83
C ASP A 60 -6.27 4.32 10.37
N THR A 61 -6.28 4.57 9.06
CA THR A 61 -6.16 5.91 8.48
C THR A 61 -7.30 6.23 7.53
N VAL A 62 -8.07 7.25 7.89
CA VAL A 62 -9.14 7.78 7.04
C VAL A 62 -8.62 8.71 5.94
N ARG A 63 -7.32 9.04 5.92
CA ARG A 63 -6.70 9.87 4.88
C ARG A 63 -6.13 8.97 3.78
N PRO A 64 -6.47 9.23 2.51
CA PRO A 64 -5.86 8.52 1.40
C PRO A 64 -4.37 8.87 1.29
N ILE A 65 -3.59 7.93 0.78
CA ILE A 65 -2.18 8.16 0.45
C ILE A 65 -2.05 9.00 -0.83
N SER A 66 -3.02 8.87 -1.74
CA SER A 66 -3.06 9.61 -3.00
C SER A 66 -4.44 9.57 -3.62
N THR A 67 -4.66 10.47 -4.56
CA THR A 67 -5.81 10.48 -5.47
C THR A 67 -5.36 10.27 -6.89
N VAL A 68 -6.21 9.69 -7.72
CA VAL A 68 -5.94 9.49 -9.15
C VAL A 68 -7.23 9.60 -9.95
N ARG A 69 -7.15 10.07 -11.19
CA ARG A 69 -8.31 10.14 -12.09
C ARG A 69 -8.30 8.97 -13.05
N THR A 70 -9.47 8.35 -13.23
CA THR A 70 -9.66 7.33 -14.27
C THR A 70 -9.49 7.95 -15.65
N SER A 71 -8.81 7.23 -16.54
CA SER A 71 -8.67 7.57 -17.95
C SER A 71 -10.05 7.76 -18.59
N ASP A 72 -10.23 8.86 -19.32
CA ASP A 72 -11.49 9.16 -20.03
C ASP A 72 -11.81 8.12 -21.11
N LEU A 73 -10.81 7.40 -21.61
CA LEU A 73 -10.95 6.44 -22.71
C LEU A 73 -11.55 5.09 -22.26
N ASP A 74 -11.05 4.56 -21.15
CA ASP A 74 -11.25 3.16 -20.77
C ASP A 74 -11.45 2.96 -19.26
N GLY A 75 -11.50 4.05 -18.49
CA GLY A 75 -11.80 4.02 -17.06
C GLY A 75 -10.71 3.35 -16.20
N THR A 76 -9.51 3.15 -16.75
CA THR A 76 -8.35 2.59 -16.04
C THR A 76 -7.62 3.65 -15.23
N ILE A 77 -6.84 3.20 -14.26
CA ILE A 77 -5.80 3.98 -13.60
C ILE A 77 -4.51 3.16 -13.60
N GLU A 78 -3.40 3.86 -13.79
CA GLU A 78 -2.04 3.38 -13.52
C GLU A 78 -1.42 4.41 -12.59
N TRP A 79 -1.23 4.05 -11.32
CA TRP A 79 -0.70 4.95 -10.31
C TRP A 79 0.62 4.41 -9.74
N PHE A 80 1.64 5.26 -9.69
CA PHE A 80 2.94 4.95 -9.14
C PHE A 80 3.30 5.92 -8.02
N SER A 81 3.53 5.41 -6.82
CA SER A 81 3.90 6.22 -5.65
C SER A 81 5.20 7.02 -5.80
N GLY A 82 6.11 6.61 -6.69
CA GLY A 82 7.36 7.32 -6.97
C GLY A 82 7.26 8.36 -8.08
N ASP A 83 6.06 8.56 -8.67
CA ASP A 83 5.83 9.61 -9.66
C ASP A 83 5.45 10.92 -8.94
N PRO A 84 6.26 11.99 -9.05
CA PRO A 84 5.98 13.27 -8.37
C PRO A 84 4.71 13.96 -8.87
N ASP A 85 4.29 13.70 -10.11
CA ASP A 85 3.07 14.31 -10.67
C ASP A 85 1.82 13.61 -10.12
N GLN A 86 1.93 12.33 -9.79
CA GLN A 86 0.83 11.53 -9.25
C GLN A 86 0.81 11.48 -7.72
N ASN A 87 1.99 11.57 -7.08
CA ASN A 87 2.17 11.56 -5.63
C ASN A 87 3.24 12.58 -5.22
N PRO A 88 2.86 13.86 -5.01
CA PRO A 88 3.80 14.90 -4.63
C PRO A 88 4.55 14.64 -3.31
N SER A 89 4.03 13.76 -2.45
CA SER A 89 4.70 13.38 -1.21
C SER A 89 5.87 12.42 -1.42
N LEU A 90 5.90 11.72 -2.57
CA LEU A 90 6.83 10.65 -2.92
C LEU A 90 6.91 9.52 -1.87
N LYS A 91 5.92 9.45 -0.98
CA LYS A 91 5.83 8.41 0.04
C LYS A 91 5.33 7.12 -0.60
N GLY A 92 6.12 6.07 -0.46
CA GLY A 92 5.74 4.71 -0.82
C GLY A 92 4.91 4.04 0.27
N VAL A 93 5.28 2.81 0.64
CA VAL A 93 4.62 2.08 1.74
C VAL A 93 5.02 2.67 3.08
N GLU A 94 4.12 3.45 3.67
CA GLU A 94 4.33 4.09 4.96
C GLU A 94 3.78 3.29 6.14
N THR A 95 4.26 3.59 7.34
CA THR A 95 3.72 3.04 8.59
C THR A 95 2.37 3.68 8.89
N THR A 96 1.32 2.88 9.10
CA THR A 96 -0.02 3.37 9.45
C THR A 96 -0.37 2.86 10.85
N GLY A 97 -0.69 3.76 11.79
CA GLY A 97 -1.02 3.36 13.17
C GLY A 97 0.08 2.57 13.89
N GLY A 98 1.35 2.76 13.50
CA GLY A 98 2.49 2.00 14.02
C GLY A 98 2.70 0.62 13.37
N LYS A 99 1.87 0.22 12.40
CA LYS A 99 2.03 -1.03 11.65
C LYS A 99 3.26 -0.94 10.74
N LEU A 100 4.12 -1.95 10.82
CA LEU A 100 5.34 -2.12 10.01
C LEU A 100 5.09 -3.19 8.92
N GLU A 101 5.83 -4.30 8.97
CA GLU A 101 5.65 -5.49 8.13
C GLU A 101 4.50 -6.36 8.63
N ASN A 102 3.55 -6.69 7.75
CA ASN A 102 2.59 -7.78 7.86
C ASN A 102 1.68 -7.79 6.63
N PHE A 103 0.65 -8.64 6.65
CA PHE A 103 -0.53 -8.45 5.83
C PHE A 103 -1.24 -7.13 6.15
N ARG A 104 -1.50 -6.33 5.12
CA ARG A 104 -2.11 -5.01 5.19
C ARG A 104 -3.20 -4.87 4.13
N THR A 105 -4.07 -3.88 4.28
CA THR A 105 -5.21 -3.69 3.39
C THR A 105 -4.98 -2.49 2.49
N LEU A 106 -4.79 -2.74 1.19
CA LEU A 106 -4.84 -1.69 0.17
C LEU A 106 -6.29 -1.50 -0.28
N ARG A 107 -6.78 -0.26 -0.31
CA ARG A 107 -8.11 0.07 -0.81
C ARG A 107 -8.02 1.09 -1.93
N VAL A 108 -8.70 0.82 -3.03
CA VAL A 108 -9.06 1.85 -4.02
C VAL A 108 -10.55 2.15 -3.84
N ALA A 109 -10.94 3.42 -3.82
CA ALA A 109 -12.33 3.81 -3.60
C ALA A 109 -12.77 4.95 -4.53
N PHE A 110 -13.98 4.82 -5.04
CA PHE A 110 -14.75 5.87 -5.67
C PHE A 110 -15.80 6.38 -4.68
N GLU A 111 -15.71 7.66 -4.31
CA GLU A 111 -16.46 8.21 -3.17
C GLU A 111 -17.21 9.49 -3.55
N PRO A 112 -18.18 9.39 -4.48
CA PRO A 112 -18.80 10.55 -5.11
C PRO A 112 -19.66 11.39 -4.16
N ASP A 113 -20.04 10.86 -3.00
CA ASP A 113 -21.03 11.48 -2.12
C ASP A 113 -20.42 12.33 -1.00
N ARG A 114 -19.10 12.29 -0.81
CA ARG A 114 -18.42 12.98 0.29
C ARG A 114 -17.15 13.69 -0.16
N ASN A 115 -16.80 14.75 0.56
CA ASN A 115 -15.48 15.37 0.47
C ASN A 115 -14.52 14.63 1.42
N VAL A 116 -13.45 14.06 0.87
CA VAL A 116 -12.43 13.33 1.62
C VAL A 116 -11.24 14.25 1.90
N PRO A 117 -10.90 14.52 3.17
CA PRO A 117 -9.74 15.35 3.50
C PRO A 117 -8.42 14.80 2.93
N GLY A 118 -7.76 15.59 2.08
CA GLY A 118 -6.55 15.16 1.36
C GLY A 118 -6.81 14.16 0.23
N GLY A 119 -8.08 13.94 -0.10
CA GLY A 119 -8.56 13.05 -1.14
C GLY A 119 -9.40 13.79 -2.19
N CYS A 120 -10.23 13.02 -2.89
CA CYS A 120 -11.20 13.54 -3.85
C CYS A 120 -12.29 14.39 -3.17
N ASP A 121 -12.69 15.46 -3.84
CA ASP A 121 -13.93 16.16 -3.57
C ASP A 121 -15.15 15.32 -3.98
N LYS A 122 -16.32 15.74 -3.48
CA LYS A 122 -17.61 15.20 -3.93
C LYS A 122 -17.74 15.30 -5.46
N ASP A 123 -18.21 14.25 -6.10
CA ASP A 123 -18.47 14.28 -7.55
C ASP A 123 -19.64 15.22 -7.87
N ILE A 124 -19.52 15.95 -8.98
CA ILE A 124 -20.56 16.87 -9.47
C ILE A 124 -21.74 16.06 -10.03
N SER A 125 -21.47 14.88 -10.59
CA SER A 125 -22.48 13.96 -11.10
C SER A 125 -22.97 13.02 -9.99
N ASN A 126 -24.28 13.04 -9.72
CA ASN A 126 -24.94 12.12 -8.78
C ASN A 126 -25.44 10.82 -9.43
N VAL A 127 -24.96 10.48 -10.62
CA VAL A 127 -25.45 9.34 -11.41
C VAL A 127 -24.86 8.01 -10.94
N LEU A 128 -23.66 8.03 -10.35
CA LEU A 128 -22.93 6.83 -9.95
C LEU A 128 -22.88 6.73 -8.44
N ASN A 129 -23.17 5.54 -7.92
CA ASN A 129 -22.99 5.25 -6.50
C ASN A 129 -21.51 5.01 -6.19
N GLY A 130 -21.12 5.31 -4.95
CA GLY A 130 -19.79 4.98 -4.45
C GLY A 130 -19.51 3.49 -4.43
N SER A 131 -18.23 3.13 -4.60
CA SER A 131 -17.76 1.75 -4.52
C SER A 131 -16.30 1.71 -4.09
N TYR A 132 -15.88 0.62 -3.45
CA TYR A 132 -14.48 0.40 -3.12
C TYR A 132 -14.10 -1.05 -3.40
N MET A 133 -12.80 -1.31 -3.49
CA MET A 133 -12.24 -2.64 -3.55
C MET A 133 -11.03 -2.70 -2.64
N ASP A 134 -11.00 -3.75 -1.83
CA ASP A 134 -9.88 -4.07 -0.95
C ASP A 134 -9.05 -5.19 -1.53
N MET A 135 -7.73 -5.09 -1.35
CA MET A 135 -6.77 -6.12 -1.67
C MET A 135 -5.83 -6.30 -0.48
N THR A 136 -5.67 -7.54 -0.04
CA THR A 136 -4.67 -7.88 0.98
C THR A 136 -3.30 -7.95 0.32
N VAL A 137 -2.35 -7.20 0.86
CA VAL A 137 -0.94 -7.18 0.42
C VAL A 137 -0.05 -7.61 1.57
N LEU A 138 1.07 -8.27 1.27
CA LEU A 138 2.10 -8.61 2.26
C LEU A 138 3.19 -7.54 2.22
N VAL A 139 3.29 -6.74 3.28
CA VAL A 139 4.39 -5.77 3.43
C VAL A 139 5.56 -6.42 4.15
N ARG A 140 6.77 -6.30 3.58
CA ARG A 140 8.02 -6.84 4.12
C ARG A 140 9.12 -5.77 4.22
N SER A 141 10.12 -6.02 5.04
CA SER A 141 11.40 -5.31 4.93
C SER A 141 12.19 -5.90 3.76
N ARG A 142 12.85 -5.03 2.98
CA ARG A 142 13.82 -5.46 1.97
C ARG A 142 15.18 -5.82 2.60
N ILE A 143 15.45 -5.28 3.78
CA ILE A 143 16.67 -5.54 4.54
C ILE A 143 16.42 -6.75 5.42
N ASP A 144 17.07 -7.87 5.07
CA ASP A 144 17.30 -8.96 6.01
C ASP A 144 18.55 -8.59 6.83
N LEU A 145 18.36 -8.19 8.08
CA LEU A 145 19.47 -7.96 8.99
C LEU A 145 20.03 -9.32 9.40
N GLN A 146 21.05 -9.79 8.71
CA GLN A 146 21.90 -10.85 9.23
C GLN A 146 22.76 -10.27 10.35
N VAL A 147 22.52 -10.73 11.58
CA VAL A 147 23.42 -10.45 12.71
C VAL A 147 24.72 -11.22 12.44
N LEU A 148 25.72 -10.53 11.87
CA LEU A 148 27.04 -11.13 11.60
C LEU A 148 27.79 -11.42 12.90
N GLU A 149 27.63 -10.57 13.92
CA GLU A 149 28.15 -10.79 15.27
C GLU A 149 27.13 -10.27 16.29
N SER A 150 26.69 -11.15 17.19
CA SER A 150 25.99 -10.74 18.41
C SER A 150 27.03 -10.17 19.38
N TRP A 151 26.82 -8.95 19.85
CA TRP A 151 27.59 -8.35 20.94
C TRP A 151 27.34 -9.02 22.30
N SER A 152 26.54 -10.09 22.37
CA SER A 152 26.61 -11.05 23.47
C SER A 152 27.97 -11.74 23.39
N ARG A 153 28.98 -11.11 23.98
CA ARG A 153 30.23 -11.78 24.28
C ARG A 153 29.93 -12.74 25.42
N VAL A 154 29.68 -14.00 25.07
CA VAL A 154 29.66 -15.12 26.03
C VAL A 154 30.95 -15.89 25.77
N GLY A 155 31.76 -16.13 26.80
CA GLY A 155 33.10 -16.70 26.67
C GLY A 155 34.24 -15.65 26.65
N ASP A 156 35.38 -16.00 26.04
CA ASP A 156 36.75 -15.44 26.24
C ASP A 156 36.97 -13.91 26.29
N ASN A 157 35.98 -13.06 25.99
CA ASN A 157 36.07 -11.59 26.03
C ASN A 157 34.82 -10.87 26.59
N GLY A 158 33.91 -11.59 27.25
CA GLY A 158 32.70 -11.02 27.87
C GLY A 158 32.47 -11.56 29.28
N ALA A 159 31.70 -10.82 30.08
CA ALA A 159 31.30 -11.22 31.41
C ALA A 159 30.07 -12.12 31.32
N ASP A 160 30.12 -13.28 31.96
CA ASP A 160 28.98 -14.20 32.02
C ASP A 160 27.95 -13.73 33.05
N GLU A 161 26.73 -14.27 32.97
CA GLU A 161 25.66 -13.94 33.92
C GLU A 161 26.06 -14.38 35.34
N GLY A 162 26.41 -13.39 36.19
CA GLY A 162 26.90 -13.62 37.55
C GLY A 162 28.31 -13.09 37.82
N ASP A 163 29.03 -12.62 36.80
CA ASP A 163 30.35 -12.03 36.98
C ASP A 163 30.30 -10.63 37.60
N GLU A 164 31.13 -10.42 38.62
CA GLU A 164 31.24 -9.15 39.33
C GLU A 164 32.28 -8.26 38.63
N ILE A 165 31.81 -7.15 38.05
CA ILE A 165 32.66 -6.23 37.30
C ILE A 165 33.20 -5.14 38.23
N TYR A 166 34.52 -5.02 38.27
CA TYR A 166 35.23 -3.97 38.99
C TYR A 166 35.68 -2.86 38.02
N GLY A 167 35.44 -1.59 38.38
CA GLY A 167 35.76 -0.40 37.59
C GLY A 167 37.03 0.33 38.05
#